data_AF-A0A4R4MV15-F1
#
_entry.id   AF-A0A4R4MV15-F1
#
_cell.length_a   1.000
_cell.length_b   1.000
_cell.length_c   1.000
_cell.angle_alpha   90.00
_cell.angle_beta   90.00
_cell.angle_gamma   90.00
#
_symmetry.space_group_name_H-M   'P 1'
#
loop_
_entity.id
_entity.type
_entity.pdbx_description
1 polymer ?
#
loop_
_entity_poly.entity_id
_entity_poly.type
_entity_poly.pdbx_seq_one_letter_code
_entity_poly.pdbx_strand_id
1 'polypeptide(L)'
;MDIRRTTVPGSGIIHHYDTRQGDHVGVMVFDDGRRALMIYDGGDADVPSHVVDLDGDEADWVAELLHSRSLADRLSAVERRLAQLIGRRS
;
A
#
# COMPACT_ATOMS: atom_id res chain seq x y z
N MET A 1 -5.51 -1.62 12.78
CA MET A 1 -4.40 -2.15 11.99
C MET A 1 -3.35 -1.07 12.02
N ASP A 2 -2.22 -1.38 12.64
CA ASP A 2 -1.08 -0.46 12.72
C ASP A 2 -0.12 -0.80 11.57
N ILE A 3 0.53 0.22 11.01
CA ILE A 3 1.52 0.04 9.93
C ILE A 3 2.86 0.49 10.47
N ARG A 4 3.76 -0.47 10.69
CA ARG A 4 5.14 -0.18 11.07
C ARG A 4 5.94 0.20 9.84
N ARG A 5 6.82 1.19 9.96
CA ARG A 5 7.64 1.69 8.87
C ARG A 5 9.11 1.58 9.25
N THR A 6 9.89 0.95 8.38
CA THR A 6 11.33 0.79 8.55
C THR A 6 12.04 1.35 7.34
N THR A 7 12.92 2.33 7.54
CA THR A 7 13.78 2.83 6.47
C THR A 7 14.93 1.85 6.23
N VAL A 8 15.17 1.50 4.98
CA VAL A 8 16.31 0.69 4.53
C VAL A 8 17.30 1.64 3.85
N PRO A 9 18.44 1.99 4.50
CA PRO A 9 19.38 2.97 3.97
C PRO A 9 19.84 2.64 2.55
N GLY A 10 19.64 3.59 1.63
CA GLY A 10 20.04 3.48 0.23
C GLY A 10 19.23 2.49 -0.61
N SER A 11 18.10 2.00 -0.11
CA SER A 11 17.21 1.10 -0.86
C SER A 11 15.76 1.55 -0.85
N GLY A 12 15.24 2.06 0.27
CA GLY A 12 13.88 2.58 0.34
C GLY A 12 13.21 2.42 1.71
N ILE A 13 11.92 2.14 1.72
CA ILE A 13 11.10 2.01 2.94
C ILE A 13 10.32 0.70 2.90
N ILE A 14 10.30 -0.02 4.01
CA ILE A 14 9.43 -1.19 4.21
C ILE A 14 8.26 -0.81 5.11
N HIS A 15 7.07 -1.17 4.67
CA HIS A 15 5.82 -1.07 5.41
C HIS A 15 5.39 -2.46 5.88
N HIS A 16 5.34 -2.69 7.18
CA HIS A 16 4.88 -3.94 7.78
C HIS A 16 3.49 -3.79 8.39
N TYR A 17 2.64 -4.77 8.17
CA TYR A 17 1.32 -4.83 8.79
C TYR A 17 0.89 -6.26 9.10
N ASP A 18 0.20 -6.40 10.23
CA ASP A 18 -0.43 -7.65 10.63
C ASP A 18 -1.90 -7.64 10.22
N THR A 19 -2.33 -8.66 9.48
CA THR A 19 -3.74 -8.84 9.14
C THR A 19 -4.51 -9.27 10.39
N ARG A 20 -5.83 -9.06 10.38
CA ARG A 20 -6.70 -9.55 11.47
C ARG A 20 -6.74 -11.09 11.55
N GLN A 21 -6.37 -11.77 10.47
CA GLN A 21 -6.31 -13.23 10.41
C GLN A 21 -4.98 -13.79 10.92
N GLY A 22 -3.99 -12.92 11.18
CA GLY A 22 -2.70 -13.29 11.75
C GLY A 22 -1.55 -13.35 10.75
N ASP A 23 -1.78 -12.99 9.48
CA ASP A 23 -0.70 -12.96 8.48
C ASP A 23 0.18 -11.73 8.70
N HIS A 24 1.50 -11.93 8.60
CA HIS A 24 2.46 -10.83 8.58
C HIS A 24 2.87 -10.53 7.15
N VAL A 25 2.65 -9.28 6.72
CA VAL A 25 2.89 -8.85 5.34
C VAL A 25 3.75 -7.59 5.32
N GLY A 26 4.71 -7.56 4.40
CA GLY A 26 5.57 -6.41 4.13
C GLY A 26 5.35 -5.87 2.72
N VAL A 27 5.48 -4.56 2.56
CA VAL A 27 5.58 -3.90 1.25
C VAL A 27 6.84 -3.05 1.25
N MET A 28 7.80 -3.38 0.41
CA MET A 28 8.99 -2.57 0.18
C MET A 28 8.73 -1.61 -0.98
N VAL A 29 9.00 -0.33 -0.75
CA VAL A 29 8.99 0.71 -1.78
C VAL A 29 10.44 1.14 -1.98
N PHE A 30 10.98 0.87 -3.16
CA PHE A 30 12.35 1.21 -3.49
C PHE A 30 12.46 2.67 -3.95
N ASP A 31 13.63 3.27 -3.76
CA ASP A 31 13.91 4.65 -4.19
C ASP A 31 13.85 4.82 -5.72
N ASP A 32 14.06 3.74 -6.48
CA ASP A 32 13.97 3.70 -7.94
C ASP A 32 12.53 3.56 -8.49
N GLY A 33 11.55 3.47 -7.58
CA GLY A 33 10.14 3.35 -7.92
C GLY A 33 9.62 1.92 -8.07
N ARG A 34 10.48 0.89 -7.99
CA ARG A 34 10.04 -0.51 -7.90
C ARG A 34 9.40 -0.80 -6.54
N ARG A 35 8.69 -1.92 -6.45
CA ARG A 35 8.07 -2.36 -5.20
C ARG A 35 8.29 -3.85 -5.02
N ALA A 36 8.24 -4.33 -3.78
CA ALA A 36 8.18 -5.77 -3.51
C ALA A 36 7.11 -6.07 -2.46
N LEU A 37 6.37 -7.15 -2.68
CA LEU A 37 5.45 -7.72 -1.70
C LEU A 37 6.15 -8.87 -0.97
N MET A 38 6.14 -8.81 0.36
CA MET A 38 6.81 -9.76 1.24
C MET A 38 5.76 -10.49 2.07
N ILE A 39 5.77 -11.82 2.01
CA ILE A 39 4.94 -12.69 2.84
C ILE A 39 5.85 -13.34 3.87
N TYR A 40 5.42 -13.34 5.13
CA TYR A 40 6.14 -13.95 6.22
C TYR A 40 5.35 -15.15 6.73
N ASP A 41 6.05 -16.23 7.08
CA ASP A 41 5.45 -17.33 7.81
C ASP A 41 5.65 -17.15 9.32
N GLY A 42 4.95 -17.95 10.12
CA GLY A 42 5.02 -17.86 11.58
C GLY A 42 6.33 -18.39 12.19
N GLY A 43 7.29 -18.86 11.37
CA GLY A 43 8.54 -19.46 11.83
C GLY A 43 9.63 -18.42 12.12
N ASP A 44 9.87 -17.51 11.16
CA ASP A 44 10.81 -16.40 11.30
C ASP A 44 10.15 -15.11 10.85
N ALA A 45 9.73 -14.28 11.82
CA ALA A 45 9.04 -13.03 11.54
C ALA A 45 9.93 -11.94 10.92
N ASP A 46 11.25 -12.16 10.89
CA ASP A 46 12.21 -11.18 10.37
C ASP A 46 12.62 -11.48 8.92
N VAL A 47 12.43 -12.71 8.44
CA VAL A 47 12.76 -13.13 7.07
C VAL A 47 11.49 -13.50 6.29
N PRO A 48 11.22 -12.85 5.15
CA PRO A 48 10.06 -13.22 4.34
C PRO A 48 10.23 -14.63 3.78
N SER A 49 9.18 -15.43 3.89
CA SER A 49 9.10 -16.76 3.26
C SER A 49 8.97 -16.66 1.75
N HIS A 50 8.34 -15.57 1.26
CA HIS A 50 8.26 -15.24 -0.16
C HIS A 50 8.38 -13.75 -0.41
N VAL A 51 9.07 -13.41 -1.50
CA VAL A 51 9.18 -12.05 -2.02
C VAL A 51 8.73 -12.07 -3.48
N VAL A 52 7.80 -11.16 -3.81
CA VAL A 52 7.36 -10.90 -5.17
C VAL A 52 7.83 -9.50 -5.54
N ASP A 53 8.84 -9.42 -6.40
CA ASP A 53 9.26 -8.17 -7.00
C ASP A 53 8.23 -7.72 -8.03
N LEU A 54 7.90 -6.44 -8.00
CA LEU A 54 6.91 -5.81 -8.86
C LEU A 54 7.54 -4.57 -9.50
N ASP A 55 7.45 -4.50 -10.82
CA ASP A 55 7.70 -3.26 -11.52
C ASP A 55 6.60 -2.23 -11.23
N GLY A 56 6.84 -0.99 -11.64
CA GLY A 56 5.97 0.15 -11.31
C GLY A 56 4.52 -0.08 -11.73
N ASP A 57 4.29 -0.55 -12.96
CA ASP A 57 2.97 -0.85 -13.47
C ASP A 57 2.33 -2.04 -12.75
N GLU A 58 3.03 -3.16 -12.58
CA GLU A 58 2.51 -4.36 -11.91
C GLU A 58 2.01 -4.06 -10.48
N ALA A 59 2.77 -3.25 -9.74
CA ALA A 59 2.36 -2.82 -8.40
C ALA A 59 1.14 -1.91 -8.43
N ASP A 60 1.00 -1.04 -9.44
CA ASP A 60 -0.18 -0.19 -9.59
C ASP A 60 -1.43 -1.06 -9.86
N TRP A 61 -1.30 -2.12 -10.67
CA TRP A 61 -2.36 -3.10 -10.91
C TRP A 61 -2.77 -3.84 -9.63
N VAL A 62 -1.80 -4.34 -8.85
CA VAL A 62 -2.07 -5.01 -7.57
C VAL A 62 -2.77 -4.04 -6.60
N ALA A 63 -2.27 -2.81 -6.51
CA ALA A 63 -2.86 -1.79 -5.67
C ALA A 63 -4.32 -1.58 -6.05
N GLU A 64 -4.66 -1.38 -7.33
CA GLU A 64 -6.03 -1.17 -7.79
C GLU A 64 -6.98 -2.29 -7.33
N LEU A 65 -6.54 -3.56 -7.38
CA LEU A 65 -7.35 -4.70 -6.93
C LEU A 65 -7.56 -4.75 -5.40
N LEU A 66 -6.58 -4.28 -4.63
CA LEU A 66 -6.64 -4.28 -3.16
C LEU A 66 -7.40 -3.07 -2.59
N HIS A 67 -7.65 -2.04 -3.40
CA HIS A 67 -8.43 -0.89 -2.96
C HIS A 67 -9.91 -1.24 -2.80
N SER A 68 -10.48 -0.96 -1.62
CA SER A 68 -11.92 -1.15 -1.37
C SER A 68 -12.84 -0.28 -2.24
N ARG A 69 -12.30 0.78 -2.83
CA ARG A 69 -12.91 1.65 -3.84
C ARG A 69 -11.83 2.14 -4.78
N SER A 70 -12.11 2.12 -6.08
CA SER A 70 -11.17 2.59 -7.10
C SER A 70 -10.67 3.99 -6.81
N LEU A 71 -9.46 4.32 -7.29
CA LEU A 71 -8.92 5.67 -7.15
C LEU A 71 -9.84 6.71 -7.81
N ALA A 72 -10.44 6.35 -8.95
CA ALA A 72 -11.42 7.18 -9.66
C ALA A 72 -12.65 7.48 -8.79
N ASP A 73 -13.22 6.47 -8.12
CA ASP A 73 -14.38 6.67 -7.23
C ASP A 73 -14.05 7.59 -6.07
N ARG A 74 -12.84 7.46 -5.51
CA ARG A 74 -12.36 8.33 -4.44
C ARG A 74 -12.20 9.77 -4.94
N LEU A 75 -11.65 9.97 -6.13
CA LEU A 75 -11.50 11.30 -6.73
C LEU A 75 -12.87 11.95 -6.99
N SER A 76 -13.80 11.23 -7.62
CA SER A 76 -15.14 11.75 -7.86
C SER A 76 -15.91 12.04 -6.56
N ALA A 77 -15.65 11.29 -5.49
CA ALA A 77 -16.23 11.60 -4.18
C ALA A 77 -15.68 12.91 -3.59
N VAL A 78 -14.39 13.22 -3.81
CA VAL A 78 -13.78 14.50 -3.43
C VAL A 78 -14.36 15.64 -4.25
N GLU A 79 -14.45 15.50 -5.58
CA GLU A 79 -15.02 16.51 -6.49
C GLU A 79 -16.47 16.85 -6.12
N ARG A 80 -17.31 15.83 -5.86
CA ARG A 80 -18.70 16.05 -5.42
C ARG A 80 -18.77 16.84 -4.12
N ARG A 81 -17.91 16.54 -3.15
CA ARG A 81 -17.87 17.28 -1.87
C ARG A 81 -17.42 18.73 -2.07
N LEU A 82 -16.43 18.95 -2.94
CA LEU A 82 -15.96 20.29 -3.27
C LEU A 82 -17.07 21.12 -3.93
N ALA A 83 -17.79 20.55 -4.91
CA ALA A 83 -18.90 21.22 -5.57
C ALA A 83 -20.01 21.62 -4.58
N GLN A 84 -20.34 20.76 -3.61
CA GLN A 84 -21.31 21.06 -2.56
C GLN A 84 -20.85 22.20 -1.63
N LEU A 85 -19.56 22.30 -1.31
CA LEU A 85 -19.02 23.38 -0.49
C LEU A 85 -19.05 24.73 -1.22
N ILE A 86 -18.75 24.74 -2.52
CA ILE A 86 -18.79 25.95 -3.34
C ILE A 86 -20.25 26.43 -3.52
N GLY A 87 -21.18 25.51 -3.78
CA GLY A 87 -22.61 25.85 -3.96
C GLY A 87 -23.33 26.32 -2.70
N ARG A 88 -22.79 26.11 -1.49
CA ARG A 88 -23.35 26.60 -0.23
C ARG A 88 -22.93 28.04 0.13
N ARG A 89 -22.01 28.64 -0.63
CA ARG A 89 -21.51 30.00 -0.43
C ARG A 89 -22.19 31.04 -1.35
N SER A 90 -23.18 30.63 -2.12
CA SER A 90 -23.96 31.43 -3.06
C SER A 90 -25.44 31.48 -2.67
#